data_AF-A0A443YER4-F1
#
_entry.id   AF-A0A443YER4-F1
#
_cell.length_a   1.000
_cell.length_b   1.000
_cell.length_c   1.000
_cell.angle_alpha   90.00
_cell.angle_beta   90.00
_cell.angle_gamma   90.00
#
_symmetry.space_group_name_H-M   'P 1'
#
loop_
_entity.id
_entity.type
_entity.pdbx_description
1 polymer ?
#
loop_
_entity_poly.entity_id
_entity_poly.type
_entity_poly.pdbx_seq_one_letter_code
_entity_poly.pdbx_strand_id
1 'polypeptide(L)'
;MSKVVSAVAIHALREALTSIYWYKKDLKFFLKNCISDKTIIARIDWSNYKHQIVADLVDILCSDQDKYLGDIRRLFQEVSKMDSFQHLEHVEDSRNKIRKAKTAVAELKRIVDTHDAATEASQFSKERRKKEAERVKHNLAIKDKLAKIKVEYFSLFGSDSPQKRGFKLESILYDLFELFDLDPKASFRNTGEQIDGAFSLEGTDYLFEGKWQQQPSGCADLDSFAAKISRKLDNTLGLFLSINGFSVDGVKAHAAGRSVTILMTGADLMAVLEERIDFVQLIRRKKRHAAQTGDILLEFKDF
;
A
#
# COMPACT_ATOMS: atom_id res chain seq x y z
N MET A 1 -20.03 18.28 -1.19
CA MET A 1 -20.86 18.82 -0.09
C MET A 1 -20.24 20.13 0.32
N SER A 2 -21.01 21.23 0.26
CA SER A 2 -20.51 22.57 0.47
C SER A 2 -19.82 22.67 1.84
N LYS A 3 -18.64 23.30 1.86
CA LYS A 3 -17.78 23.45 3.05
C LYS A 3 -18.31 24.54 3.98
N VAL A 4 -19.63 24.63 4.11
CA VAL A 4 -20.29 25.70 4.85
C VAL A 4 -20.22 25.38 6.33
N VAL A 5 -19.59 26.26 7.08
CA VAL A 5 -19.54 26.17 8.54
C VAL A 5 -20.95 26.33 9.09
N SER A 6 -21.33 25.49 10.06
CA SER A 6 -22.68 25.54 10.63
C SER A 6 -22.96 26.88 11.31
N ALA A 7 -24.20 27.37 11.18
CA ALA A 7 -24.62 28.63 11.81
C ALA A 7 -24.41 28.65 13.33
N VAL A 8 -24.57 27.48 13.97
CA VAL A 8 -24.32 27.28 15.41
C VAL A 8 -22.85 27.51 15.74
N ALA A 9 -21.92 26.97 14.94
CA ALA A 9 -20.49 27.17 15.14
C ALA A 9 -20.09 28.64 14.93
N ILE A 10 -20.64 29.30 13.91
CA ILE A 10 -20.40 30.73 13.66
C ILE A 10 -20.89 31.60 14.82
N HIS A 11 -22.07 31.31 15.36
CA HIS A 11 -22.59 32.02 16.52
C HIS A 11 -21.70 31.82 17.75
N ALA A 12 -21.31 30.57 18.05
CA ALA A 12 -20.41 30.26 19.15
C ALA A 12 -19.05 30.98 19.01
N LEU A 13 -18.52 31.08 17.79
CA LEU A 13 -17.28 31.81 17.51
C LEU A 13 -17.42 33.31 17.81
N ARG A 14 -18.55 33.95 17.44
CA ARG A 14 -18.82 35.36 17.75
C ARG A 14 -18.86 35.61 19.25
N GLU A 15 -19.58 34.76 19.99
CA GLU A 15 -19.69 34.86 21.44
C GLU A 15 -18.33 34.70 22.14
N ALA A 16 -17.52 33.74 21.67
CA ALA A 16 -16.18 33.50 22.19
C ALA A 16 -15.26 34.70 21.89
N LEU A 17 -15.13 35.13 20.63
CA LEU A 17 -14.28 36.26 20.24
C LEU A 17 -14.65 37.56 20.98
N THR A 18 -15.93 37.76 21.28
CA THR A 18 -16.37 38.93 22.04
C THR A 18 -16.00 38.84 23.53
N SER A 19 -15.86 37.64 24.07
CA SER A 19 -15.66 37.41 25.50
C SER A 19 -14.20 37.21 25.90
N ILE A 20 -13.36 36.68 25.00
CA ILE A 20 -11.97 36.30 25.31
C ILE A 20 -11.04 37.48 25.64
N TYR A 21 -11.30 38.69 25.16
CA TYR A 21 -10.50 39.89 25.46
C TYR A 21 -11.36 41.05 25.93
N TRP A 22 -10.91 41.77 26.96
CA TRP A 22 -11.58 43.00 27.41
C TRP A 22 -11.24 44.19 26.50
N TYR A 23 -9.95 44.48 26.31
CA TYR A 23 -9.51 45.63 25.52
C TYR A 23 -9.49 45.31 24.02
N LYS A 24 -10.00 46.24 23.20
CA LYS A 24 -10.03 46.12 21.73
C LYS A 24 -8.64 45.91 21.12
N LYS A 25 -7.59 46.49 21.73
CA LYS A 25 -6.20 46.36 21.28
C LYS A 25 -5.71 44.91 21.32
N ASP A 26 -6.09 44.15 22.36
CA ASP A 26 -5.66 42.77 22.55
C ASP A 26 -6.42 41.84 21.60
N LEU A 27 -7.74 42.08 21.44
CA LEU A 27 -8.54 41.40 20.42
C LEU A 27 -7.97 41.65 19.02
N LYS A 28 -7.62 42.89 18.68
CA LYS A 28 -7.00 43.25 17.41
C LYS A 28 -5.69 42.50 17.18
N PHE A 29 -4.85 42.43 18.21
CA PHE A 29 -3.57 41.71 18.15
C PHE A 29 -3.80 40.21 17.91
N PHE A 30 -4.70 39.58 18.66
CA PHE A 30 -5.06 38.18 18.47
C PHE A 30 -5.55 37.91 17.03
N LEU A 31 -6.53 38.68 16.56
CA LEU A 31 -7.10 38.52 15.22
C LEU A 31 -6.06 38.73 14.10
N LYS A 32 -5.14 39.68 14.29
CA LYS A 32 -4.01 39.86 13.36
C LYS A 32 -3.11 38.64 13.26
N ASN A 33 -2.98 37.82 14.30
CA ASN A 33 -2.16 36.61 14.24
C ASN A 33 -2.94 35.41 13.68
N CYS A 34 -4.26 35.38 13.88
CA CYS A 34 -5.10 34.29 13.37
C CYS A 34 -5.46 34.45 11.89
N ILE A 35 -5.67 35.67 11.39
CA ILE A 35 -6.16 35.90 10.03
C ILE A 35 -5.00 36.15 9.06
N SER A 36 -4.94 35.36 7.99
CA SER A 36 -3.87 35.43 6.99
C SER A 36 -4.04 36.67 6.11
N ASP A 37 -5.25 36.96 5.65
CA ASP A 37 -5.56 38.15 4.85
C ASP A 37 -5.67 39.41 5.74
N LYS A 38 -4.57 40.18 5.83
CA LYS A 38 -4.51 41.39 6.67
C LYS A 38 -5.44 42.50 6.19
N THR A 39 -5.93 42.45 4.95
CA THR A 39 -6.83 43.48 4.42
C THR A 39 -8.19 43.46 5.15
N ILE A 40 -8.63 42.29 5.65
CA ILE A 40 -9.84 42.14 6.45
C ILE A 40 -9.76 42.99 7.71
N ILE A 41 -8.64 42.88 8.44
CA ILE A 41 -8.40 43.64 9.68
C ILE A 41 -8.38 45.16 9.43
N ALA A 42 -7.88 45.58 8.27
CA ALA A 42 -7.79 46.98 7.88
C ALA A 42 -9.15 47.59 7.51
N ARG A 43 -10.10 46.78 7.03
CA ARG A 43 -11.45 47.22 6.64
C ARG A 43 -12.40 47.41 7.83
N ILE A 44 -12.06 46.85 8.99
CA ILE A 44 -12.89 46.93 10.20
C ILE A 44 -12.75 48.32 10.83
N ASP A 45 -13.87 48.94 11.16
CA ASP A 45 -13.90 50.15 11.98
C ASP A 45 -13.69 49.81 13.47
N TRP A 46 -12.50 50.13 13.98
CA TRP A 46 -12.12 49.86 15.38
C TRP A 46 -12.69 50.87 16.38
N SER A 47 -13.34 51.95 15.91
CA SER A 47 -14.05 52.90 16.78
C SER A 47 -15.34 52.29 17.35
N ASN A 48 -15.97 51.36 16.62
CA ASN A 48 -17.21 50.67 16.99
C ASN A 48 -17.14 49.85 18.29
N TYR A 49 -18.29 49.49 18.84
CA TYR A 49 -18.36 48.59 19.99
C TYR A 49 -17.81 47.20 19.67
N LYS A 50 -17.22 46.52 20.65
CA LYS A 50 -16.56 45.21 20.48
C LYS A 50 -17.48 44.16 19.84
N HIS A 51 -18.75 44.12 20.24
CA HIS A 51 -19.75 43.23 19.65
C HIS A 51 -19.91 43.48 18.13
N GLN A 52 -19.98 44.76 17.72
CA GLN A 52 -20.09 45.12 16.31
C GLN A 52 -18.82 44.76 15.53
N ILE A 53 -17.64 45.03 16.10
CA ILE A 53 -16.34 44.67 15.51
C ILE A 53 -16.26 43.16 15.20
N VAL A 54 -16.67 42.32 16.15
CA VAL A 54 -16.67 40.86 15.98
C VAL A 54 -17.73 40.41 14.97
N ALA A 55 -18.92 41.02 14.99
CA ALA A 55 -19.96 40.73 14.01
C ALA A 55 -19.47 41.04 12.59
N ASP A 56 -18.99 42.26 12.33
CA ASP A 56 -18.49 42.72 11.03
C ASP A 56 -17.38 41.81 10.51
N LEU A 57 -16.43 41.45 11.39
CA LEU A 57 -15.35 40.54 11.04
C LEU A 57 -15.88 39.18 10.56
N VAL A 58 -16.76 38.56 11.36
CA VAL A 58 -17.27 37.23 11.07
C VAL A 58 -18.19 37.26 9.85
N ASP A 59 -18.95 38.34 9.64
CA ASP A 59 -19.76 38.54 8.44
C ASP A 59 -18.88 38.66 7.18
N ILE A 60 -17.76 39.40 7.22
CA ILE A 60 -16.81 39.46 6.10
C ILE A 60 -16.26 38.06 5.79
N LEU A 61 -15.83 37.31 6.79
CA LEU A 61 -15.31 35.95 6.61
C LEU A 61 -16.39 35.01 6.04
N CYS A 62 -17.64 35.13 6.51
CA CYS A 62 -18.75 34.29 6.06
C CYS A 62 -19.31 34.68 4.69
N SER A 63 -19.05 35.90 4.20
CA SER A 63 -19.52 36.35 2.88
C SER A 63 -18.90 35.57 1.71
N ASP A 64 -17.68 35.05 1.91
CA ASP A 64 -16.97 34.19 0.96
C ASP A 64 -16.22 33.09 1.73
N GLN A 65 -16.98 32.10 2.20
CA GLN A 65 -16.42 31.02 3.01
C GLN A 65 -15.41 30.19 2.25
N ASP A 66 -15.52 30.04 0.93
CA ASP A 66 -14.56 29.25 0.15
C ASP A 66 -13.18 29.91 0.14
N LYS A 67 -13.13 31.24 0.01
CA LYS A 67 -11.88 32.01 0.13
C LYS A 67 -11.32 31.99 1.55
N TYR A 68 -12.16 32.20 2.56
CA TYR A 68 -11.71 32.43 3.95
C TYR A 68 -11.77 31.21 4.87
N LEU A 69 -12.07 30.01 4.34
CA LEU A 69 -12.24 28.80 5.14
C LEU A 69 -11.03 28.49 6.04
N GLY A 70 -9.82 28.73 5.53
CA GLY A 70 -8.59 28.52 6.29
C GLY A 70 -8.49 29.42 7.52
N ASP A 71 -8.84 30.70 7.37
CA ASP A 71 -8.82 31.68 8.46
C ASP A 71 -9.95 31.41 9.46
N ILE A 72 -11.15 31.05 8.98
CA ILE A 72 -12.27 30.65 9.84
C ILE A 72 -11.90 29.42 10.69
N ARG A 73 -11.33 28.37 10.07
CA ARG A 73 -10.87 27.17 10.78
C ARG A 73 -9.77 27.48 11.78
N ARG A 74 -8.83 28.37 11.44
CA ARG A 74 -7.79 28.80 12.38
C ARG A 74 -8.41 29.50 13.58
N LEU A 75 -9.39 30.40 13.38
CA LEU A 75 -10.11 31.04 14.49
C LEU A 75 -10.82 30.01 15.38
N PHE A 76 -11.50 29.01 14.82
CA PHE A 76 -12.09 27.94 15.61
C PHE A 76 -11.06 27.21 16.49
N GLN A 77 -9.93 26.83 15.90
CA GLN A 77 -8.87 26.08 16.57
C GLN A 77 -8.13 26.90 17.63
N GLU A 78 -7.76 28.15 17.33
CA GLU A 78 -7.04 29.01 18.28
C GLU A 78 -7.93 29.39 19.47
N VAL A 79 -9.21 29.66 19.22
CA VAL A 79 -10.15 29.99 20.29
C VAL A 79 -10.50 28.74 21.11
N SER A 80 -10.73 27.56 20.49
CA SER A 80 -11.06 26.33 21.22
C SER A 80 -9.91 25.80 22.10
N LYS A 81 -8.67 26.14 21.76
CA LYS A 81 -7.47 25.78 22.53
C LYS A 81 -7.16 26.74 23.69
N MET A 82 -7.87 27.85 23.81
CA MET A 82 -7.63 28.84 24.86
C MET A 82 -8.10 28.31 26.23
N ASP A 83 -7.15 28.07 27.14
CA ASP A 83 -7.39 27.52 28.48
C ASP A 83 -7.12 28.53 29.61
N SER A 84 -6.31 29.56 29.34
CA SER A 84 -5.95 30.62 30.27
C SER A 84 -6.61 31.96 29.92
N PHE A 85 -7.08 32.66 30.97
CA PHE A 85 -7.70 33.99 30.88
C PHE A 85 -7.11 34.97 31.90
N GLN A 86 -5.85 34.78 32.29
CA GLN A 86 -5.16 35.58 33.31
C GLN A 86 -5.16 37.08 32.99
N HIS A 87 -5.11 37.46 31.70
CA HIS A 87 -5.17 38.86 31.26
C HIS A 87 -6.48 39.57 31.63
N LEU A 88 -7.53 38.84 32.04
CA LEU A 88 -8.79 39.40 32.52
C LEU A 88 -8.82 39.61 34.05
N GLU A 89 -7.84 39.11 34.81
CA GLU A 89 -7.85 39.16 36.28
C GLU A 89 -7.79 40.58 36.84
N HIS A 90 -7.11 41.48 36.13
CA HIS A 90 -6.91 42.88 36.52
C HIS A 90 -8.03 43.83 36.04
N VAL A 91 -9.11 43.29 35.50
CA VAL A 91 -10.25 44.09 35.01
C VAL A 91 -11.34 44.12 36.08
N GLU A 92 -12.07 45.24 36.19
CA GLU A 92 -13.27 45.31 37.02
C GLU A 92 -14.26 44.19 36.65
N ASP A 93 -14.90 43.58 37.65
CA ASP A 93 -15.79 42.42 37.48
C ASP A 93 -15.10 41.21 36.78
N SER A 94 -13.80 41.02 37.06
CA SER A 94 -12.96 39.97 36.46
C SER A 94 -13.56 38.57 36.60
N ARG A 95 -14.15 38.23 37.75
CA ARG A 95 -14.79 36.92 37.99
C ARG A 95 -15.88 36.60 36.96
N ASN A 96 -16.78 37.54 36.70
CA ASN A 96 -17.85 37.33 35.72
C ASN A 96 -17.31 37.30 34.29
N LYS A 97 -16.33 38.15 33.96
CA LYS A 97 -15.71 38.19 32.62
C LYS A 97 -14.97 36.90 32.30
N ILE A 98 -14.17 36.39 33.23
CA ILE A 98 -13.48 35.10 33.12
C ILE A 98 -14.48 33.97 32.97
N ARG A 99 -15.55 33.95 33.79
CA ARG A 99 -16.62 32.95 33.69
C ARG A 99 -17.27 32.97 32.30
N LYS A 100 -17.64 34.15 31.80
CA LYS A 100 -18.26 34.31 30.47
C LYS A 100 -17.32 33.83 29.35
N ALA A 101 -16.04 34.19 29.39
CA ALA A 101 -15.05 33.74 28.41
C ALA A 101 -14.88 32.22 28.42
N LYS A 102 -14.73 31.61 29.61
CA LYS A 102 -14.64 30.14 29.77
C LYS A 102 -15.86 29.43 29.20
N THR A 103 -17.07 29.91 29.51
CA THR A 103 -18.31 29.30 28.99
C THR A 103 -18.38 29.40 27.46
N ALA A 104 -18.07 30.56 26.88
CA ALA A 104 -18.14 30.76 25.44
C ALA A 104 -17.10 29.90 24.68
N VAL A 105 -15.87 29.80 25.20
CA VAL A 105 -14.82 28.96 24.63
C VAL A 105 -15.14 27.47 24.77
N ALA A 106 -15.67 27.03 25.91
CA ALA A 106 -16.04 25.64 26.12
C ALA A 106 -17.13 25.17 25.14
N GLU A 107 -18.14 26.01 24.88
CA GLU A 107 -19.18 25.67 23.90
C GLU A 107 -18.64 25.61 22.47
N LEU A 108 -17.78 26.56 22.09
CA LEU A 108 -17.09 26.51 20.80
C LEU A 108 -16.28 25.23 20.64
N LYS A 109 -15.49 24.88 21.66
CA LYS A 109 -14.65 23.68 21.68
C LYS A 109 -15.48 22.41 21.48
N ARG A 110 -16.59 22.26 22.20
CA ARG A 110 -17.50 21.12 22.07
C ARG A 110 -18.00 20.92 20.63
N ILE A 111 -18.34 22.02 19.95
CA ILE A 111 -18.82 22.00 18.56
C ILE A 111 -17.69 21.58 17.60
N VAL A 112 -16.49 22.13 17.77
CA VAL A 112 -15.31 21.82 16.94
C VAL A 112 -14.92 20.35 17.09
N ASP A 113 -14.79 19.86 18.32
CA ASP A 113 -14.37 18.48 18.62
C ASP A 113 -15.34 17.45 18.00
N THR A 114 -16.66 17.72 18.06
CA THR A 114 -17.69 16.84 17.47
C THR A 114 -17.56 16.76 15.95
N HIS A 115 -17.27 17.88 15.29
CA HIS A 115 -17.11 17.94 13.85
C HIS A 115 -15.81 17.27 13.37
N ASP A 116 -14.71 17.48 14.10
CA ASP A 116 -13.40 16.89 13.79
C ASP A 116 -13.49 15.35 13.91
N ALA A 117 -14.08 14.83 14.98
CA ALA A 117 -14.30 13.39 15.17
C ALA A 117 -15.15 12.76 14.04
N ALA A 118 -16.23 13.43 13.61
CA ALA A 118 -17.08 12.95 12.52
C ALA A 118 -16.35 12.95 11.16
N THR A 119 -15.47 13.94 10.94
CA THR A 119 -14.69 14.07 9.72
C THR A 119 -13.64 12.96 9.62
N GLU A 120 -12.90 12.72 10.70
CA GLU A 120 -11.87 11.66 10.78
C GLU A 120 -12.49 10.27 10.57
N ALA A 121 -13.61 9.97 11.23
CA ALA A 121 -14.32 8.70 11.06
C ALA A 121 -14.77 8.45 9.60
N SER A 122 -15.26 9.49 8.92
CA SER A 122 -15.65 9.42 7.51
C SER A 122 -14.46 9.17 6.58
N GLN A 123 -13.33 9.84 6.83
CA GLN A 123 -12.11 9.66 6.04
C GLN A 123 -11.55 8.24 6.20
N PHE A 124 -11.43 7.75 7.44
CA PHE A 124 -10.96 6.40 7.71
C PHE A 124 -11.82 5.32 7.05
N SER A 125 -13.15 5.48 7.07
CA SER A 125 -14.08 4.57 6.40
C SER A 125 -13.88 4.55 4.88
N LYS A 126 -13.68 5.72 4.25
CA LYS A 126 -13.43 5.84 2.80
C LYS A 126 -12.11 5.22 2.39
N GLU A 127 -11.04 5.45 3.15
CA GLU A 127 -9.73 4.87 2.87
C GLU A 127 -9.75 3.35 2.95
N ARG A 128 -10.41 2.78 3.96
CA ARG A 128 -10.59 1.33 4.07
C ARG A 128 -11.32 0.74 2.87
N ARG A 129 -12.46 1.34 2.47
CA ARG A 129 -13.21 0.91 1.29
C ARG A 129 -12.38 0.98 0.01
N LYS A 130 -11.58 2.04 -0.15
CA LYS A 130 -10.69 2.20 -1.30
C LYS A 130 -9.63 1.10 -1.34
N LYS A 131 -8.95 0.85 -0.22
CA LYS A 131 -7.93 -0.22 -0.12
C LYS A 131 -8.51 -1.61 -0.37
N GLU A 132 -9.70 -1.89 0.16
CA GLU A 132 -10.39 -3.16 -0.10
C GLU A 132 -10.77 -3.31 -1.57
N ALA A 133 -11.31 -2.27 -2.21
CA ALA A 133 -11.66 -2.29 -3.63
C ALA A 133 -10.41 -2.47 -4.53
N GLU A 134 -9.30 -1.81 -4.22
CA GLU A 134 -8.03 -1.98 -4.93
C GLU A 134 -7.51 -3.42 -4.80
N ARG A 135 -7.56 -3.99 -3.60
CA ARG A 135 -7.15 -5.38 -3.35
C ARG A 135 -8.03 -6.39 -4.12
N VAL A 136 -9.35 -6.20 -4.13
CA VAL A 136 -10.27 -7.06 -4.90
C VAL A 136 -9.98 -6.96 -6.40
N LYS A 137 -9.80 -5.75 -6.93
CA LYS A 137 -9.48 -5.53 -8.34
C LYS A 137 -8.14 -6.18 -8.73
N HIS A 138 -7.11 -6.02 -7.88
CA HIS A 138 -5.81 -6.63 -8.08
C HIS A 138 -5.89 -8.16 -8.12
N ASN A 139 -6.59 -8.77 -7.15
CA ASN A 139 -6.80 -10.22 -7.11
C ASN A 139 -7.56 -10.75 -8.33
N LEU A 140 -8.58 -10.03 -8.81
CA LEU A 140 -9.31 -10.40 -10.02
C LEU A 140 -8.41 -10.37 -11.26
N ALA A 141 -7.57 -9.34 -11.41
CA ALA A 141 -6.66 -9.25 -12.54
C ALA A 141 -5.62 -10.39 -12.56
N ILE A 142 -5.11 -10.80 -11.39
CA ILE A 142 -4.21 -11.96 -11.28
C ILE A 142 -4.93 -13.24 -11.69
N LYS A 143 -6.14 -13.47 -11.16
CA LYS A 143 -6.97 -14.63 -11.53
C LYS A 143 -7.20 -14.73 -13.04
N ASP A 144 -7.56 -13.62 -13.67
CA ASP A 144 -7.83 -13.58 -15.11
C ASP A 144 -6.57 -13.89 -15.94
N LYS A 145 -5.40 -13.38 -15.54
CA LYS A 145 -4.12 -13.71 -16.21
C LYS A 145 -3.75 -15.17 -16.00
N LEU A 146 -3.86 -15.69 -14.78
CA LEU A 146 -3.55 -17.08 -14.47
C LEU A 146 -4.47 -18.05 -15.23
N ALA A 147 -5.75 -17.71 -15.38
CA ALA A 147 -6.69 -18.48 -16.19
C ALA A 147 -6.28 -18.55 -17.67
N LYS A 148 -5.74 -17.46 -18.24
CA LYS A 148 -5.21 -17.45 -19.61
C LYS A 148 -3.98 -18.35 -19.74
N ILE A 149 -3.02 -18.22 -18.83
CA ILE A 149 -1.82 -19.08 -18.76
C ILE A 149 -2.24 -20.56 -18.67
N LYS A 150 -3.26 -20.88 -17.86
CA LYS A 150 -3.80 -22.23 -17.73
C LYS A 150 -4.38 -22.76 -19.05
N VAL A 151 -5.14 -21.96 -19.77
CA VAL A 151 -5.69 -22.34 -21.09
C VAL A 151 -4.57 -22.61 -22.09
N GLU A 152 -3.56 -21.76 -22.13
CA GLU A 152 -2.39 -21.95 -23.00
C GLU A 152 -1.61 -23.22 -22.65
N TYR A 153 -1.41 -23.47 -21.35
CA TYR A 153 -0.79 -24.70 -20.86
C TYR A 153 -1.57 -25.96 -21.28
N PHE A 154 -2.90 -25.95 -21.18
CA PHE A 154 -3.71 -27.08 -21.64
C PHE A 154 -3.61 -27.33 -23.14
N SER A 155 -3.44 -26.28 -23.95
CA SER A 155 -3.26 -26.43 -25.39
C SER A 155 -2.01 -27.25 -25.77
N LEU A 156 -1.03 -27.36 -24.88
CA LEU A 156 0.22 -28.08 -25.11
C LEU A 156 0.07 -29.60 -25.08
N PHE A 157 -0.93 -30.14 -24.38
CA PHE A 157 -1.16 -31.58 -24.29
C PHE A 157 -1.60 -32.19 -25.63
N GLY A 158 -2.25 -31.39 -26.50
CA GLY A 158 -2.67 -31.81 -27.84
C GLY A 158 -1.66 -31.50 -28.96
N SER A 159 -0.44 -31.06 -28.63
CA SER A 159 0.54 -30.65 -29.64
C SER A 159 1.47 -31.79 -30.09
N ASP A 160 1.48 -32.05 -31.40
CA ASP A 160 2.24 -33.15 -32.02
C ASP A 160 3.76 -32.94 -32.09
N SER A 161 4.25 -31.70 -31.93
CA SER A 161 5.69 -31.39 -32.04
C SER A 161 6.33 -31.14 -30.67
N PRO A 162 7.26 -32.00 -30.21
CA PRO A 162 7.98 -31.81 -28.94
C PRO A 162 8.73 -30.48 -28.86
N GLN A 163 9.35 -30.04 -29.96
CA GLN A 163 10.13 -28.79 -30.02
C GLN A 163 9.24 -27.56 -29.85
N LYS A 164 8.10 -27.52 -30.57
CA LYS A 164 7.12 -26.44 -30.42
C LYS A 164 6.53 -26.40 -29.01
N ARG A 165 6.37 -27.57 -28.39
CA ARG A 165 5.86 -27.69 -27.02
C ARG A 165 6.84 -27.13 -25.99
N GLY A 166 8.13 -27.44 -26.12
CA GLY A 166 9.19 -26.88 -25.28
C GLY A 166 9.23 -25.36 -25.34
N PHE A 167 9.30 -24.79 -26.56
CA PHE A 167 9.32 -23.34 -26.73
C PHE A 167 8.08 -22.63 -26.17
N LYS A 168 6.89 -23.22 -26.34
CA LYS A 168 5.67 -22.65 -25.74
C LYS A 168 5.66 -22.78 -24.22
N LEU A 169 6.20 -23.86 -23.66
CA LEU A 169 6.33 -24.02 -22.21
C LEU A 169 7.24 -22.94 -21.63
N GLU A 170 8.35 -22.60 -22.30
CA GLU A 170 9.23 -21.49 -21.91
C GLU A 170 8.46 -20.16 -21.82
N SER A 171 7.65 -19.85 -22.84
CA SER A 171 6.81 -18.63 -22.86
C SER A 171 5.80 -18.60 -21.71
N ILE A 172 5.10 -19.72 -21.46
CA ILE A 172 4.11 -19.84 -20.38
C ILE A 172 4.77 -19.58 -19.02
N LEU A 173 6.00 -20.05 -18.83
CA LEU A 173 6.72 -19.88 -17.56
C LEU A 173 7.27 -18.47 -17.41
N TYR A 174 7.69 -17.84 -18.51
CA TYR A 174 8.01 -16.41 -18.51
C TYR A 174 6.80 -15.58 -18.06
N ASP A 175 5.62 -15.82 -18.64
CA ASP A 175 4.38 -15.11 -18.30
C ASP A 175 3.97 -15.38 -16.84
N LEU A 176 4.20 -16.60 -16.36
CA LEU A 176 3.98 -16.97 -14.96
C LEU A 176 4.92 -16.18 -14.04
N PHE A 177 6.21 -16.11 -14.34
CA PHE A 177 7.17 -15.37 -13.53
C PHE A 177 6.90 -13.86 -13.55
N GLU A 178 6.49 -13.31 -14.69
CA GLU A 178 6.07 -11.91 -14.81
C GLU A 178 4.80 -11.64 -13.99
N LEU A 179 3.82 -12.56 -14.00
CA LEU A 179 2.60 -12.44 -13.19
C LEU A 179 2.87 -12.36 -11.68
N PHE A 180 3.94 -13.02 -11.21
CA PHE A 180 4.35 -13.04 -9.81
C PHE A 180 5.49 -12.07 -9.49
N ASP A 181 5.76 -11.09 -10.36
CA ASP A 181 6.76 -10.03 -10.18
C ASP A 181 8.19 -10.57 -9.88
N LEU A 182 8.59 -11.65 -10.55
CA LEU A 182 9.89 -12.31 -10.34
C LEU A 182 11.03 -11.79 -11.23
N ASP A 183 10.85 -10.64 -11.89
CA ASP A 183 11.82 -10.04 -12.83
C ASP A 183 12.42 -11.07 -13.81
N PRO A 184 11.58 -11.74 -14.64
CA PRO A 184 12.06 -12.82 -15.49
C PRO A 184 12.94 -12.31 -16.63
N LYS A 185 13.95 -13.11 -16.96
CA LYS A 185 14.78 -12.98 -18.14
C LYS A 185 14.48 -14.12 -19.09
N ALA A 186 14.13 -13.77 -20.33
CA ALA A 186 13.90 -14.72 -21.41
C ALA A 186 15.16 -15.55 -21.71
N SER A 187 14.99 -16.64 -22.48
CA SER A 187 16.08 -17.54 -22.83
C SER A 187 17.30 -16.80 -23.41
N PHE A 188 18.49 -17.21 -22.99
CA PHE A 188 19.74 -16.56 -23.37
C PHE A 188 20.84 -17.57 -23.63
N ARG A 189 21.78 -17.16 -24.49
CA ARG A 189 22.94 -17.96 -24.86
C ARG A 189 24.20 -17.33 -24.29
N ASN A 190 24.93 -18.11 -23.50
CA ASN A 190 26.34 -17.87 -23.18
C ASN A 190 27.21 -18.68 -24.15
N THR A 191 28.52 -18.44 -24.17
CA THR A 191 29.47 -19.16 -25.04
C THR A 191 29.35 -20.68 -24.85
N GLY A 192 28.65 -21.35 -25.78
CA GLY A 192 28.41 -22.80 -25.77
C GLY A 192 27.28 -23.31 -24.85
N GLU A 193 26.47 -22.44 -24.24
CA GLU A 193 25.45 -22.82 -23.25
C GLU A 193 24.13 -22.07 -23.48
N GLN A 194 23.01 -22.79 -23.59
CA GLN A 194 21.67 -22.21 -23.63
C GLN A 194 20.94 -22.44 -22.30
N ILE A 195 20.38 -21.36 -21.75
CA ILE A 195 19.51 -21.34 -20.57
C ILE A 195 18.10 -20.93 -21.01
N ASP A 196 17.09 -21.64 -20.54
CA ASP A 196 15.69 -21.40 -20.92
C ASP A 196 15.14 -20.12 -20.28
N GLY A 197 15.59 -19.78 -19.08
CA GLY A 197 15.31 -18.49 -18.46
C GLY A 197 16.03 -18.26 -17.14
N ALA A 198 15.82 -17.09 -16.57
CA ALA A 198 16.21 -16.78 -15.20
C ALA A 198 15.18 -15.87 -14.54
N PHE A 199 15.16 -15.83 -13.21
CA PHE A 199 14.29 -14.93 -12.44
C PHE A 199 14.92 -14.66 -11.07
N SER A 200 14.48 -13.60 -10.39
CA SER A 200 14.98 -13.23 -9.06
C SER A 200 13.84 -13.29 -8.04
N LEU A 201 14.11 -13.93 -6.91
CA LEU A 201 13.17 -14.01 -5.79
C LEU A 201 13.89 -13.71 -4.47
N GLU A 202 13.46 -12.65 -3.80
CA GLU A 202 13.97 -12.24 -2.47
C GLU A 202 15.51 -12.10 -2.43
N GLY A 203 16.09 -11.51 -3.48
CA GLY A 203 17.53 -11.32 -3.59
C GLY A 203 18.32 -12.60 -3.89
N THR A 204 17.64 -13.70 -4.24
CA THR A 204 18.27 -14.91 -4.79
C THR A 204 17.95 -15.02 -6.28
N ASP A 205 18.99 -15.21 -7.10
CA ASP A 205 18.84 -15.44 -8.53
C ASP A 205 18.67 -16.93 -8.84
N TYR A 206 17.72 -17.23 -9.72
CA TYR A 206 17.40 -18.56 -10.18
C TYR A 206 17.65 -18.67 -11.68
N LEU A 207 18.45 -19.65 -12.09
CA LEU A 207 18.35 -20.17 -13.45
C LEU A 207 17.16 -21.11 -13.53
N PHE A 208 16.53 -21.15 -14.70
CA PHE A 208 15.38 -22.00 -14.97
C PHE A 208 15.62 -22.87 -16.20
N GLU A 209 15.26 -24.15 -16.11
CA GLU A 209 15.23 -25.10 -17.23
C GLU A 209 13.93 -25.91 -17.21
N GLY A 210 13.26 -26.01 -18.35
CA GLY A 210 11.94 -26.62 -18.49
C GLY A 210 11.94 -27.76 -19.50
N LYS A 211 11.63 -28.99 -19.05
CA LYS A 211 11.53 -30.16 -19.92
C LYS A 211 10.12 -30.73 -20.01
N TRP A 212 9.68 -30.90 -21.26
CA TRP A 212 8.46 -31.63 -21.61
C TRP A 212 8.78 -32.78 -22.57
N GLN A 213 9.16 -33.92 -21.99
CA GLN A 213 9.48 -35.16 -22.71
C GLN A 213 8.71 -36.34 -22.11
N GLN A 214 8.50 -37.41 -22.87
CA GLN A 214 7.73 -38.57 -22.38
C GLN A 214 8.40 -39.27 -21.18
N GLN A 215 9.73 -39.42 -21.23
CA GLN A 215 10.48 -40.07 -20.16
C GLN A 215 10.77 -39.08 -19.02
N PRO A 216 10.75 -39.53 -17.75
CA PRO A 216 11.15 -38.70 -16.63
C PRO A 216 12.58 -38.17 -16.81
N SER A 217 12.82 -36.94 -16.34
CA SER A 217 14.16 -36.34 -16.41
C SER A 217 15.15 -37.11 -15.53
N GLY A 218 16.29 -37.47 -16.12
CA GLY A 218 17.27 -38.38 -15.52
C GLY A 218 18.50 -37.66 -14.94
N CYS A 219 19.48 -38.44 -14.48
CA CYS A 219 20.75 -37.93 -13.96
C CYS A 219 21.46 -37.02 -14.97
N ALA A 220 21.56 -37.43 -16.24
CA ALA A 220 22.22 -36.66 -17.29
C ALA A 220 21.58 -35.26 -17.51
N ASP A 221 20.26 -35.15 -17.35
CA ASP A 221 19.56 -33.87 -17.48
C ASP A 221 19.91 -32.94 -16.31
N LEU A 222 19.93 -33.49 -15.10
CA LEU A 222 20.25 -32.75 -13.88
C LEU A 222 21.74 -32.38 -13.80
N ASP A 223 22.65 -33.26 -14.25
CA ASP A 223 24.08 -33.01 -14.34
C ASP A 223 24.38 -31.84 -15.27
N SER A 224 23.74 -31.85 -16.46
CA SER A 224 23.85 -30.76 -17.43
C SER A 224 23.42 -29.44 -16.81
N PHE A 225 22.28 -29.40 -16.10
CA PHE A 225 21.79 -28.18 -15.47
C PHE A 225 22.63 -27.72 -14.28
N ALA A 226 23.05 -28.63 -13.41
CA ALA A 226 23.94 -28.32 -12.29
C ALA A 226 25.27 -27.72 -12.78
N ALA A 227 25.84 -28.27 -13.86
CA ALA A 227 27.04 -27.73 -14.48
C ALA A 227 26.84 -26.30 -15.01
N LYS A 228 25.65 -25.96 -15.53
CA LYS A 228 25.31 -24.60 -15.97
C LYS A 228 25.25 -23.61 -14.80
N ILE A 229 24.65 -24.01 -13.67
CA ILE A 229 24.54 -23.19 -12.46
C ILE A 229 25.90 -22.97 -11.81
N SER A 230 26.73 -24.01 -11.70
CA SER A 230 28.06 -23.94 -11.08
C SER A 230 29.03 -22.94 -11.74
N ARG A 231 28.73 -22.54 -12.97
CA ARG A 231 29.48 -21.54 -13.74
C ARG A 231 28.97 -20.10 -13.53
N LYS A 232 28.01 -19.88 -12.65
CA LYS A 232 27.44 -18.56 -12.32
C LYS A 232 27.97 -18.06 -10.97
N LEU A 233 27.57 -16.85 -10.59
CA LEU A 233 27.99 -16.21 -9.35
C LEU A 233 27.50 -17.03 -8.13
N ASP A 234 28.30 -17.03 -7.06
CA ASP A 234 27.95 -17.70 -5.81
C ASP A 234 26.54 -17.32 -5.33
N ASN A 235 25.79 -18.28 -4.81
CA ASN A 235 24.38 -18.16 -4.40
C ASN A 235 23.34 -18.11 -5.54
N THR A 236 23.74 -18.34 -6.80
CA THR A 236 22.78 -18.65 -7.87
C THR A 236 22.20 -20.06 -7.64
N LEU A 237 20.87 -20.19 -7.64
CA LEU A 237 20.18 -21.46 -7.58
C LEU A 237 19.58 -21.85 -8.93
N GLY A 238 19.16 -23.10 -9.07
CA GLY A 238 18.42 -23.60 -10.22
C GLY A 238 17.01 -24.01 -9.83
N LEU A 239 16.05 -23.73 -10.72
CA LEU A 239 14.72 -24.33 -10.72
C LEU A 239 14.61 -25.21 -11.98
N PHE A 240 14.50 -26.52 -11.80
CA PHE A 240 14.30 -27.45 -12.91
C PHE A 240 12.84 -27.92 -12.93
N LEU A 241 12.12 -27.63 -14.00
CA LEU A 241 10.78 -28.16 -14.24
C LEU A 241 10.83 -29.38 -15.15
N SER A 242 10.27 -30.50 -14.69
CA SER A 242 10.00 -31.66 -15.53
C SER A 242 8.51 -32.00 -15.51
N ILE A 243 7.83 -31.85 -16.65
CA ILE A 243 6.37 -32.05 -16.73
C ILE A 243 5.98 -33.48 -16.34
N ASN A 244 6.74 -34.47 -16.82
CA ASN A 244 6.51 -35.88 -16.53
C ASN A 244 7.40 -36.41 -15.38
N GLY A 245 7.88 -35.52 -14.50
CA GLY A 245 8.60 -35.89 -13.28
C GLY A 245 10.06 -36.31 -13.51
N PHE A 246 10.65 -36.94 -12.50
CA PHE A 246 12.08 -37.25 -12.43
C PHE A 246 12.31 -38.73 -12.13
N SER A 247 13.43 -39.27 -12.60
CA SER A 247 13.87 -40.59 -12.20
C SER A 247 14.32 -40.60 -10.73
N VAL A 248 13.99 -41.66 -9.98
CA VAL A 248 14.37 -41.80 -8.56
C VAL A 248 15.89 -41.74 -8.38
N ASP A 249 16.63 -42.40 -9.27
CA ASP A 249 18.09 -42.44 -9.21
C ASP A 249 18.71 -41.07 -9.48
N GLY A 250 18.16 -40.30 -10.44
CA GLY A 250 18.62 -38.93 -10.72
C GLY A 250 18.38 -37.99 -9.54
N VAL A 251 17.21 -38.07 -8.88
CA VAL A 251 16.92 -37.26 -7.68
C VAL A 251 17.90 -37.61 -6.55
N LYS A 252 18.10 -38.89 -6.27
CA LYS A 252 19.02 -39.34 -5.22
C LYS A 252 20.46 -38.92 -5.47
N ALA A 253 20.93 -39.02 -6.71
CA ALA A 253 22.28 -38.63 -7.08
C ALA A 253 22.52 -37.13 -6.85
N HIS A 254 21.54 -36.27 -7.14
CA HIS A 254 21.66 -34.82 -6.95
C HIS A 254 21.28 -34.32 -5.55
N ALA A 255 20.54 -35.09 -4.76
CA ALA A 255 20.29 -34.81 -3.36
C ALA A 255 21.52 -35.10 -2.48
N ALA A 256 22.37 -36.05 -2.89
CA ALA A 256 23.58 -36.43 -2.17
C ALA A 256 24.73 -35.41 -2.38
N GLY A 257 24.63 -34.23 -1.77
CA GLY A 257 25.73 -33.25 -1.79
C GLY A 257 25.28 -31.79 -1.59
N ARG A 258 26.12 -30.85 -2.02
CA ARG A 258 25.77 -29.41 -2.05
C ARG A 258 24.89 -29.12 -3.26
N SER A 259 23.62 -29.52 -3.19
CA SER A 259 22.69 -29.22 -4.28
C SER A 259 22.45 -27.71 -4.40
N VAL A 260 22.49 -27.25 -5.65
CA VAL A 260 22.11 -25.87 -6.04
C VAL A 260 20.80 -25.86 -6.81
N THR A 261 20.13 -27.02 -6.95
CA THR A 261 18.94 -27.19 -7.80
C THR A 261 17.74 -27.58 -6.97
N ILE A 262 16.59 -26.95 -7.27
CA ILE A 262 15.26 -27.27 -6.75
C ILE A 262 14.45 -27.88 -7.89
N LEU A 263 13.73 -28.97 -7.59
CA LEU A 263 12.94 -29.69 -8.58
C LEU A 263 11.45 -29.35 -8.49
N MET A 264 10.85 -29.14 -9.66
CA MET A 264 9.43 -28.86 -9.85
C MET A 264 8.85 -29.81 -10.89
N THR A 265 7.67 -30.34 -10.63
CA THR A 265 6.97 -31.27 -11.51
C THR A 265 5.80 -30.59 -12.23
N GLY A 266 5.26 -31.24 -13.26
CA GLY A 266 4.01 -30.80 -13.88
C GLY A 266 2.83 -30.74 -12.90
N ALA A 267 2.82 -31.57 -11.86
CA ALA A 267 1.80 -31.53 -10.81
C ALA A 267 1.90 -30.27 -9.94
N ASP A 268 3.11 -29.82 -9.63
CA ASP A 268 3.35 -28.56 -8.92
C ASP A 268 2.88 -27.36 -9.75
N LEU A 269 3.24 -27.34 -11.04
CA LEU A 269 2.78 -26.30 -11.97
C LEU A 269 1.26 -26.28 -12.08
N MET A 270 0.62 -27.46 -12.17
CA MET A 270 -0.84 -27.55 -12.19
C MET A 270 -1.47 -27.01 -10.90
N ALA A 271 -0.90 -27.31 -9.73
CA ALA A 271 -1.40 -26.79 -8.46
C ALA A 271 -1.37 -25.26 -8.41
N VAL A 272 -0.36 -24.64 -9.02
CA VAL A 272 -0.27 -23.18 -9.18
C VAL A 272 -1.35 -22.67 -10.12
N LEU A 273 -1.48 -23.26 -11.31
CA LEU A 273 -2.47 -22.85 -12.32
C LEU A 273 -3.92 -23.06 -11.86
N GLU A 274 -4.15 -23.95 -10.90
CA GLU A 274 -5.44 -24.21 -10.25
C GLU A 274 -5.66 -23.37 -8.98
N GLU A 275 -4.77 -22.42 -8.69
CA GLU A 275 -4.84 -21.56 -7.50
C GLU A 275 -4.82 -22.33 -6.17
N ARG A 276 -4.36 -23.60 -6.17
CA ARG A 276 -4.20 -24.40 -4.95
C ARG A 276 -3.03 -23.92 -4.11
N ILE A 277 -2.04 -23.29 -4.75
CA ILE A 277 -0.92 -22.62 -4.10
C ILE A 277 -0.40 -21.47 -4.96
N ASP A 278 0.00 -20.40 -4.31
CA ASP A 278 0.71 -19.28 -4.94
C ASP A 278 2.12 -19.71 -5.41
N PHE A 279 2.55 -19.27 -6.60
CA PHE A 279 3.83 -19.70 -7.17
C PHE A 279 5.02 -19.33 -6.29
N VAL A 280 5.03 -18.12 -5.72
CA VAL A 280 6.09 -17.68 -4.81
C VAL A 280 6.12 -18.55 -3.56
N GLN A 281 4.96 -18.88 -3.00
CA GLN A 281 4.87 -19.79 -1.85
C GLN A 281 5.36 -21.20 -2.18
N LEU A 282 5.06 -21.72 -3.37
CA LEU A 282 5.55 -23.02 -3.84
C LEU A 282 7.08 -23.04 -3.84
N ILE A 283 7.72 -22.05 -4.49
CA ILE A 283 9.19 -21.96 -4.57
C ILE A 283 9.82 -21.77 -3.19
N ARG A 284 9.24 -20.91 -2.34
CA ARG A 284 9.73 -20.71 -0.96
C ARG A 284 9.70 -21.99 -0.13
N ARG A 285 8.60 -22.75 -0.21
CA ARG A 285 8.46 -24.02 0.53
C ARG A 285 9.47 -25.06 0.05
N LYS A 286 9.60 -25.23 -1.27
CA LYS A 286 10.59 -26.15 -1.86
C LYS A 286 12.02 -25.75 -1.50
N LYS A 287 12.37 -24.45 -1.61
CA LYS A 287 13.69 -23.92 -1.21
C LYS A 287 13.98 -24.20 0.27
N ARG A 288 13.00 -23.91 1.14
CA ARG A 288 13.15 -24.14 2.59
C ARG A 288 13.36 -25.61 2.89
N HIS A 289 12.57 -26.48 2.27
CA HIS A 289 12.70 -27.93 2.44
C HIS A 289 14.10 -28.39 2.02
N ALA A 290 14.52 -28.07 0.79
CA ALA A 290 15.84 -28.43 0.29
C ALA A 290 16.99 -27.90 1.17
N ALA A 291 16.88 -26.67 1.66
CA ALA A 291 17.87 -26.08 2.56
C ALA A 291 17.93 -26.77 3.94
N GLN A 292 16.82 -27.36 4.41
CA GLN A 292 16.72 -27.98 5.74
C GLN A 292 17.01 -29.48 5.72
N THR A 293 16.62 -30.19 4.67
CA THR A 293 16.68 -31.66 4.58
C THR A 293 17.75 -32.15 3.62
N GLY A 294 18.21 -31.30 2.69
CA GLY A 294 19.01 -31.72 1.54
C GLY A 294 18.20 -32.39 0.41
N ASP A 295 16.89 -32.60 0.60
CA ASP A 295 16.02 -33.17 -0.43
C ASP A 295 15.55 -32.08 -1.40
N ILE A 296 15.91 -32.26 -2.66
CA ILE A 296 15.71 -31.28 -3.73
C ILE A 296 14.32 -31.38 -4.38
N LEU A 297 13.55 -32.42 -4.05
CA LEU A 297 12.21 -32.67 -4.56
C LEU A 297 11.20 -32.81 -3.42
N LEU A 298 10.44 -31.74 -3.16
CA LEU A 298 9.23 -31.80 -2.36
C LEU A 298 8.02 -31.74 -3.28
N GLU A 299 7.23 -32.82 -3.41
CA GLU A 299 6.05 -32.83 -4.28
C GLU A 299 4.86 -32.11 -3.62
N PHE A 300 4.04 -31.40 -4.41
CA PHE A 300 2.86 -30.67 -3.91
C PHE A 300 1.93 -31.47 -2.98
N LYS A 301 1.82 -32.80 -3.18
CA LYS A 301 0.98 -33.67 -2.34
C LYS A 301 1.48 -33.81 -0.90
N ASP A 302 2.75 -33.50 -0.66
CA ASP A 302 3.44 -33.65 0.63
C ASP A 302 3.63 -32.30 1.36
N PHE A 303 2.86 -31.27 0.94
CA PHE A 303 2.93 -29.89 1.45
C PHE A 303 2.17 -29.62 2.74
#